data_AF-A0AA37TCF7-F1
#
_entry.id   AF-A0AA37TCF7-F1
#
_cell.length_a   1.000
_cell.length_b   1.000
_cell.length_c   1.000
_cell.angle_alpha   90.00
_cell.angle_beta   90.00
_cell.angle_gamma   90.00
#
_symmetry.space_group_name_H-M   'P 1'
#
loop_
_entity.id
_entity.type
_entity.pdbx_description
1 polymer ?
#
loop_
_entity_poly.entity_id
_entity_poly.type
_entity_poly.pdbx_seq_one_letter_code
_entity_poly.pdbx_strand_id
1 'polypeptide(L)'
;MHFYLCVRAQSLTIAKAALAEAGAVIIRSQVDKIQPALRNLSEALVDRGMAWRLGETSFYWLEVEHKVIHLAQWLRFSCVELALDYQWLQTQLKLIRGLKGAAYVEAAYRWCKKFTLKSQSRPVHVQFQEPDCEEVTSLNEGEKDTPLVDADHTAVVETVVETVVEAIAETVPPSLAVGETVPLFTSELFSGELFADEKTHLTTKKSVSSNAKVNRSSSTSNHNVRHTGIPEQGYLPGLGKPKREFIKRTQAIREEQLDMFGK
;
A
#
# COMPACT_ATOMS: atom_id res chain seq x y z
N MET A 1 5.23 -18.24 2.12
CA MET A 1 3.97 -17.50 2.37
C MET A 1 4.23 -16.02 2.16
N HIS A 2 3.28 -15.28 1.58
CA HIS A 2 3.42 -13.87 1.20
C HIS A 2 2.66 -12.97 2.17
N PHE A 3 3.30 -11.90 2.62
CA PHE A 3 2.75 -11.00 3.63
C PHE A 3 3.04 -9.54 3.31
N TYR A 4 2.18 -8.64 3.78
CA TYR A 4 2.45 -7.21 3.86
C TYR A 4 2.72 -6.84 5.31
N LEU A 5 3.91 -6.33 5.59
CA LEU A 5 4.35 -5.94 6.93
C LEU A 5 4.49 -4.42 7.02
N CYS A 6 3.95 -3.85 8.09
CA CYS A 6 4.18 -2.49 8.54
C CYS A 6 5.24 -2.53 9.65
N VAL A 7 6.49 -2.19 9.31
CA VAL A 7 7.66 -2.34 10.20
C VAL A 7 8.19 -0.98 10.62
N ARG A 8 8.35 -0.75 11.93
CA ARG A 8 9.07 0.39 12.49
C ARG A 8 10.57 0.17 12.45
N ALA A 9 11.28 1.15 11.89
CA ALA A 9 12.73 1.22 11.91
C ALA A 9 13.20 2.68 11.80
N GLN A 10 14.48 2.93 12.09
CA GLN A 10 15.10 4.24 11.88
C GLN A 10 15.20 4.59 10.38
N SER A 11 15.39 3.58 9.54
CA SER A 11 15.42 3.73 8.09
C SER A 11 14.87 2.49 7.38
N LEU A 12 14.44 2.66 6.13
CA LEU A 12 14.01 1.54 5.28
C LEU A 12 15.14 0.52 5.07
N THR A 13 16.38 0.97 4.96
CA THR A 13 17.55 0.09 4.77
C THR A 13 17.73 -0.83 5.97
N ILE A 14 17.57 -0.30 7.20
CA ILE A 14 17.66 -1.09 8.44
C ILE A 14 16.52 -2.12 8.51
N ALA A 15 15.28 -1.72 8.20
CA ALA A 15 14.15 -2.66 8.16
C ALA A 15 14.40 -3.81 7.18
N LYS A 16 14.95 -3.51 5.99
CA LYS A 16 15.28 -4.53 4.98
C LYS A 16 16.38 -5.47 5.46
N ALA A 17 17.45 -4.93 6.04
CA ALA A 17 18.55 -5.74 6.55
C ALA A 17 18.07 -6.71 7.63
N ALA A 18 17.31 -6.22 8.62
CA ALA A 18 16.79 -7.04 9.70
C ALA A 18 15.84 -8.15 9.20
N LEU A 19 14.97 -7.85 8.23
CA LEU A 19 14.09 -8.86 7.62
C LEU A 19 14.89 -9.92 6.84
N ALA A 20 15.93 -9.50 6.11
CA ALA A 20 16.79 -10.41 5.37
C ALA A 20 17.61 -11.33 6.30
N GLU A 21 18.12 -10.80 7.41
CA GLU A 21 18.77 -11.59 8.48
C GLU A 21 17.82 -12.63 9.09
N ALA A 22 16.52 -12.31 9.17
CA ALA A 22 15.47 -13.25 9.60
C ALA A 22 15.17 -14.37 8.58
N GLY A 23 15.74 -14.30 7.37
CA GLY A 23 15.44 -15.21 6.27
C GLY A 23 14.22 -14.82 5.42
N ALA A 24 13.71 -13.60 5.57
CA ALA A 24 12.63 -13.09 4.71
C ALA A 24 13.16 -12.63 3.35
N VAL A 25 12.45 -12.99 2.29
CA VAL A 25 12.70 -12.48 0.93
C VAL A 25 11.84 -11.25 0.73
N ILE A 26 12.45 -10.10 0.44
CA ILE A 26 11.73 -8.85 0.25
C ILE A 26 11.33 -8.72 -1.21
N ILE A 27 10.03 -8.80 -1.50
CA ILE A 27 9.48 -8.72 -2.86
C ILE A 27 9.39 -7.25 -3.29
N ARG A 28 8.76 -6.41 -2.46
CA ARG A 28 8.60 -4.98 -2.71
C ARG A 28 8.78 -4.18 -1.43
N SER A 29 9.24 -2.94 -1.59
CA SER A 29 9.37 -1.98 -0.49
C SER A 29 8.64 -0.69 -0.82
N GLN A 30 8.15 0.01 0.21
CA GLN A 30 7.32 1.22 0.05
C GLN A 30 6.05 0.92 -0.74
N VAL A 31 5.41 -0.22 -0.43
CA VAL A 31 4.19 -0.65 -1.13
C VAL A 31 3.01 0.29 -0.91
N ASP A 32 3.03 1.08 0.17
CA ASP A 32 2.10 2.18 0.43
C ASP A 32 2.12 3.25 -0.68
N LYS A 33 3.27 3.49 -1.32
CA LYS A 33 3.37 4.41 -2.47
C LYS A 33 2.78 3.85 -3.75
N ILE A 34 2.75 2.51 -3.87
CA ILE A 34 2.29 1.79 -5.06
C ILE A 34 0.80 1.47 -4.94
N GLN A 35 0.33 1.16 -3.72
CA GLN A 35 -1.02 0.69 -3.41
C GLN A 35 -1.78 1.75 -2.60
N PRO A 36 -2.66 2.55 -3.24
CA PRO A 36 -3.41 3.61 -2.56
C PRO A 36 -4.23 3.12 -1.36
N ALA A 37 -4.73 1.88 -1.39
CA ALA A 37 -5.47 1.31 -0.27
C ALA A 37 -4.61 1.16 1.00
N LEU A 38 -3.33 0.76 0.86
CA LEU A 38 -2.41 0.63 1.99
C LEU A 38 -2.02 2.00 2.55
N ARG A 39 -1.88 3.00 1.67
CA ARG A 39 -1.69 4.38 2.11
C ARG A 39 -2.89 4.88 2.93
N ASN A 40 -4.11 4.72 2.42
CA ASN A 40 -5.32 5.12 3.16
C ASN A 40 -5.49 4.34 4.46
N LEU A 41 -5.14 3.05 4.47
CA LEU A 41 -5.10 2.26 5.70
C LEU A 41 -4.08 2.83 6.70
N SER A 42 -2.91 3.26 6.24
CA SER A 42 -1.89 3.89 7.08
C SER A 42 -2.38 5.20 7.70
N GLU A 43 -3.01 6.04 6.89
CA GLU A 43 -3.63 7.30 7.36
C GLU A 43 -4.73 7.00 8.40
N ALA A 44 -5.58 6.00 8.13
CA ALA A 44 -6.61 5.56 9.08
C ALA A 44 -6.04 4.97 10.38
N LEU A 45 -4.89 4.28 10.34
CA LEU A 45 -4.21 3.79 11.55
C LEU A 45 -3.70 4.96 12.39
N VAL A 46 -3.18 6.00 11.72
CA VAL A 46 -2.69 7.22 12.38
C VAL A 46 -3.82 7.98 13.05
N ASP A 47 -4.95 8.13 12.37
CA ASP A 47 -6.17 8.76 12.93
C ASP A 47 -6.69 8.00 14.17
N ARG A 48 -6.44 6.69 14.25
CA ARG A 48 -6.76 5.85 15.42
C ARG A 48 -5.70 5.88 16.54
N GLY A 49 -4.66 6.70 16.41
CA GLY A 49 -3.64 6.89 17.44
C GLY A 49 -2.32 6.18 17.18
N MET A 50 -2.11 5.58 16.00
CA MET A 50 -0.78 5.09 15.63
C MET A 50 0.15 6.28 15.33
N ALA A 51 1.24 6.44 16.06
CA ALA A 51 2.13 7.56 15.83
C ALA A 51 2.87 7.41 14.49
N TRP A 52 2.92 8.44 13.65
CA TRP A 52 3.71 8.36 12.40
C TRP A 52 5.19 8.07 12.69
N ARG A 53 5.71 8.72 13.73
CA ARG A 53 7.08 8.59 14.22
C ARG A 53 7.07 8.29 15.71
N LEU A 54 7.86 7.30 16.13
CA LEU A 54 8.08 6.97 17.53
C LEU A 54 9.57 7.09 17.84
N GLY A 55 9.95 8.17 18.53
CA GLY A 55 11.36 8.54 18.72
C GLY A 55 12.05 8.79 17.37
N GLU A 56 13.07 8.01 17.06
CA GLU A 56 13.79 8.07 15.77
C GLU A 56 13.25 7.11 14.71
N THR A 57 12.23 6.31 15.04
CA THR A 57 11.68 5.30 14.13
C THR A 57 10.45 5.80 13.39
N SER A 58 10.38 5.47 12.10
CA SER A 58 9.18 5.61 11.27
C SER A 58 8.69 4.23 10.85
N PHE A 59 7.44 4.09 10.42
CA PHE A 59 6.97 2.82 9.87
C PHE A 59 7.12 2.76 8.35
N TYR A 60 7.36 1.56 7.85
CA TYR A 60 7.54 1.27 6.43
C TYR A 60 6.71 0.05 6.05
N TRP A 61 6.05 0.12 4.90
CA TRP A 61 5.35 -1.03 4.34
C TRP A 61 6.26 -1.82 3.40
N LEU A 62 6.40 -3.12 3.68
CA LEU A 62 7.14 -4.07 2.87
C LEU A 62 6.26 -5.26 2.52
N GLU A 63 6.42 -5.77 1.31
CA GLU A 63 5.88 -7.07 0.91
C GLU A 63 7.00 -8.09 0.97
N VAL A 64 6.78 -9.13 1.75
CA VAL A 64 7.78 -10.14 2.06
C VAL A 64 7.25 -11.53 1.81
N GLU A 65 8.15 -12.42 1.47
CA GLU A 65 7.92 -13.85 1.47
C GLU A 65 8.77 -14.50 2.56
N HIS A 66 8.14 -15.36 3.35
CA HIS A 66 8.84 -16.15 4.36
C HIS A 66 8.34 -17.60 4.35
N LYS A 67 9.26 -18.56 4.53
CA LYS A 67 8.94 -19.99 4.49
C LYS A 67 8.45 -20.53 5.84
N VAL A 68 9.03 -20.05 6.94
CA VAL A 68 8.82 -20.60 8.29
C VAL A 68 7.86 -19.75 9.13
N ILE A 69 8.16 -18.46 9.29
CA ILE A 69 7.37 -17.53 10.12
C ILE A 69 5.97 -17.29 9.54
N HIS A 70 4.94 -17.57 10.34
CA HIS A 70 3.53 -17.34 10.04
C HIS A 70 3.06 -15.93 10.41
N LEU A 71 1.88 -15.53 9.91
CA LEU A 71 1.30 -14.19 10.14
C LEU A 71 1.26 -13.79 11.63
N ALA A 72 0.76 -14.67 12.50
CA ALA A 72 0.63 -14.40 13.93
C ALA A 72 2.00 -14.21 14.61
N GLN A 73 3.04 -14.91 14.14
CA GLN A 73 4.39 -14.79 14.69
C GLN A 73 5.02 -13.45 14.35
N TRP A 74 4.77 -12.90 13.14
CA TRP A 74 5.22 -11.55 12.79
C TRP A 74 4.69 -10.49 13.74
N LEU A 75 3.43 -10.64 14.19
CA LEU A 75 2.82 -9.71 15.13
C LEU A 75 3.42 -9.78 16.54
N ARG A 76 4.28 -10.75 16.86
CA ARG A 76 4.96 -10.83 18.16
C ARG A 76 6.19 -9.93 18.27
N PHE A 77 6.77 -9.49 17.15
CA PHE A 77 7.94 -8.61 17.16
C PHE A 77 7.52 -7.17 17.49
N SER A 78 8.27 -6.50 18.37
CA SER A 78 7.96 -5.13 18.81
C SER A 78 8.01 -4.14 17.65
N CYS A 79 8.89 -4.36 16.66
CA CYS A 79 9.01 -3.51 15.48
C CYS A 79 7.90 -3.70 14.44
N VAL A 80 7.12 -4.78 14.47
CA VAL A 80 6.00 -4.97 13.52
C VAL A 80 4.72 -4.38 14.10
N GLU A 81 4.19 -3.33 13.49
CA GLU A 81 2.93 -2.71 13.93
C GLU A 81 1.72 -3.46 13.40
N LEU A 82 1.81 -3.93 12.15
CA LEU A 82 0.74 -4.66 11.48
C LEU A 82 1.32 -5.66 10.49
N ALA A 83 0.68 -6.81 10.37
CA ALA A 83 0.98 -7.83 9.38
C ALA A 83 -0.32 -8.25 8.72
N LEU A 84 -0.34 -8.28 7.39
CA LEU A 84 -1.50 -8.68 6.59
C LEU A 84 -1.13 -9.86 5.72
N ASP A 85 -2.03 -10.84 5.65
CA ASP A 85 -1.94 -11.91 4.67
C ASP A 85 -2.14 -11.34 3.25
N TYR A 86 -1.33 -11.83 2.31
CA TYR A 86 -1.41 -11.39 0.92
C TYR A 86 -2.78 -11.65 0.29
N GLN A 87 -3.33 -12.87 0.45
CA GLN A 87 -4.61 -13.25 -0.14
C GLN A 87 -5.77 -12.46 0.48
N TRP A 88 -5.71 -12.23 1.79
CA TRP A 88 -6.67 -11.37 2.47
C TRP A 88 -6.66 -9.96 1.86
N LEU A 89 -5.49 -9.32 1.71
CA LEU A 89 -5.41 -7.97 1.16
C LEU A 89 -5.91 -7.94 -0.29
N GLN A 90 -5.52 -8.91 -1.13
CA GLN A 90 -5.99 -8.97 -2.52
C GLN A 90 -7.52 -9.11 -2.60
N THR A 91 -8.13 -9.88 -1.69
CA THR A 91 -9.59 -10.01 -1.61
C THR A 91 -10.23 -8.68 -1.23
N GLN A 92 -9.70 -7.99 -0.21
CA GLN A 92 -10.22 -6.68 0.19
C GLN A 92 -10.06 -5.62 -0.91
N LEU A 93 -8.94 -5.63 -1.63
CA LEU A 93 -8.70 -4.75 -2.77
C LEU A 93 -9.73 -4.94 -3.89
N LYS A 94 -10.12 -6.19 -4.17
CA LYS A 94 -11.17 -6.49 -5.15
C LYS A 94 -12.52 -5.88 -4.74
N LEU A 95 -12.89 -5.97 -3.47
CA LEU A 95 -14.15 -5.43 -2.94
C LEU A 95 -14.25 -3.90 -3.08
N ILE A 96 -13.14 -3.18 -2.93
CA ILE A 96 -13.15 -1.70 -2.98
C ILE A 96 -12.81 -1.12 -4.36
N ARG A 97 -12.48 -1.96 -5.35
CA ARG A 97 -12.00 -1.50 -6.68
C ARG A 97 -13.00 -0.60 -7.42
N GLY A 98 -14.29 -0.76 -7.17
CA GLY A 98 -15.35 0.07 -7.77
C GLY A 98 -15.61 1.40 -7.05
N LEU A 99 -15.09 1.56 -5.83
CA LEU A 99 -15.32 2.75 -5.02
C LEU A 99 -14.41 3.91 -5.48
N LYS A 100 -14.91 5.14 -5.33
CA LYS A 100 -14.19 6.37 -5.72
C LYS A 100 -14.27 7.41 -4.61
N GLY A 101 -13.26 8.30 -4.56
CA GLY A 101 -13.23 9.42 -3.64
C GLY A 101 -13.36 9.00 -2.17
N ALA A 102 -14.24 9.69 -1.43
CA ALA A 102 -14.45 9.47 -0.01
C ALA A 102 -14.90 8.03 0.34
N ALA A 103 -15.70 7.39 -0.52
CA ALA A 103 -16.15 6.01 -0.28
C ALA A 103 -14.97 5.01 -0.27
N TYR A 104 -13.95 5.24 -1.09
CA TYR A 104 -12.75 4.42 -1.13
C TYR A 104 -11.90 4.59 0.14
N VAL A 105 -11.77 5.83 0.63
CA VAL A 105 -11.06 6.14 1.88
C VAL A 105 -11.79 5.53 3.09
N GLU A 106 -13.11 5.71 3.16
CA GLU A 106 -13.95 5.15 4.23
C GLU A 106 -13.88 3.61 4.27
N ALA A 107 -13.84 2.95 3.11
CA ALA A 107 -13.69 1.50 3.07
C ALA A 107 -12.35 1.03 3.67
N ALA A 108 -11.24 1.73 3.40
CA ALA A 108 -9.95 1.45 4.03
C ALA A 108 -9.99 1.75 5.54
N TYR A 109 -10.69 2.82 5.95
CA TYR A 109 -10.89 3.16 7.36
C TYR A 109 -11.66 2.06 8.12
N ARG A 110 -12.64 1.43 7.49
CA ARG A 110 -13.38 0.28 8.06
C ARG A 110 -12.48 -0.93 8.29
N TRP A 111 -11.50 -1.19 7.43
CA TRP A 111 -10.52 -2.25 7.67
C TRP A 111 -9.71 -1.96 8.92
N CYS A 112 -9.31 -0.69 9.09
CA CYS A 112 -8.52 -0.26 10.23
C CYS A 112 -9.17 -0.69 11.55
N LYS A 113 -10.49 -0.52 11.71
CA LYS A 113 -11.27 -0.90 12.90
C LYS A 113 -11.09 -2.35 13.34
N LYS A 114 -10.73 -3.26 12.43
CA LYS A 114 -10.51 -4.69 12.71
C LYS A 114 -9.15 -4.98 13.36
N PHE A 115 -8.23 -4.01 13.36
CA PHE A 115 -6.89 -4.17 13.90
C PHE A 115 -6.78 -3.55 15.29
N THR A 116 -6.11 -4.28 16.19
CA THR A 116 -5.71 -3.80 17.51
C THR A 116 -4.36 -3.13 17.39
N LEU A 117 -4.27 -1.86 17.81
CA LEU A 117 -3.01 -1.13 17.82
C LEU A 117 -2.16 -1.52 19.03
N LYS A 118 -0.86 -1.68 18.83
CA LYS A 118 0.10 -1.88 19.92
C LYS A 118 0.31 -0.59 20.69
N SER A 119 0.72 -0.70 21.96
CA SER A 119 1.09 0.46 22.77
C SER A 119 2.20 1.26 22.09
N GLN A 120 1.98 2.57 21.89
CA GLN A 120 2.93 3.45 21.23
C GLN A 120 4.03 3.95 22.19
N SER A 121 4.02 3.57 23.47
CA SER A 121 5.10 3.91 24.42
C SER A 121 6.17 2.82 24.58
N ARG A 122 6.01 1.68 23.89
CA ARG A 122 6.91 0.53 24.02
C ARG A 122 8.28 0.77 23.37
N PRO A 123 9.36 0.12 23.86
CA PRO A 123 10.63 0.08 23.14
C PRO A 123 10.47 -0.69 21.81
N VAL A 124 11.18 -0.24 20.79
CA VAL A 124 11.16 -0.84 19.45
C VAL A 124 12.51 -1.49 19.16
N HIS A 125 12.54 -2.82 19.10
CA HIS A 125 13.72 -3.61 18.75
C HIS A 125 13.60 -4.08 17.30
N VAL A 126 14.52 -3.63 16.45
CA VAL A 126 14.55 -3.97 15.01
C VAL A 126 15.41 -5.21 14.80
N GLN A 127 15.07 -6.28 15.49
CA GLN A 127 15.69 -7.60 15.39
C GLN A 127 14.59 -8.65 15.35
N PHE A 128 14.76 -9.66 14.50
CA PHE A 128 13.76 -10.71 14.26
C PHE A 128 14.26 -12.10 14.70
N GLN A 129 15.21 -12.14 15.63
CA GLN A 129 15.81 -13.39 16.10
C GLN A 129 14.90 -14.10 17.11
N GLU A 130 14.35 -13.36 18.06
CA GLU A 130 13.43 -13.86 19.08
C GLU A 130 12.26 -12.90 19.24
N PRO A 131 11.02 -13.39 19.45
CA PRO A 131 9.87 -12.53 19.67
C PRO A 131 10.00 -11.76 20.99
N ASP A 132 9.98 -10.42 20.93
CA ASP A 132 10.16 -9.53 22.10
C ASP A 132 9.08 -9.67 23.18
N CYS A 133 7.91 -10.19 22.80
CA CYS A 133 6.78 -10.34 23.71
C CYS A 133 6.67 -11.78 24.22
N GLU A 134 6.79 -11.91 25.55
CA GLU A 134 6.13 -12.98 26.31
C GLU A 134 4.67 -13.05 25.85
N GLU A 135 4.12 -14.26 25.75
CA GLU A 135 2.80 -14.53 25.17
C GLU A 135 1.78 -13.44 25.49
N VAL A 136 1.15 -12.89 24.45
CA VAL A 136 -0.12 -12.19 24.64
C VAL A 136 -1.16 -13.28 24.92
N THR A 137 -1.15 -13.84 26.13
CA THR A 137 -2.03 -14.95 26.57
C THR A 137 -3.45 -14.48 26.86
N SER A 138 -3.81 -13.27 26.47
CA SER A 138 -5.10 -12.71 26.84
C SER A 138 -5.55 -11.75 25.76
N LEU A 139 -6.47 -12.22 24.92
CA LEU A 139 -7.70 -11.51 24.56
C LEU A 139 -8.64 -12.49 23.83
N ASN A 140 -9.80 -12.72 24.46
CA ASN A 140 -10.99 -13.45 24.01
C ASN A 140 -11.18 -14.90 24.52
N GLU A 141 -10.98 -15.15 25.81
CA GLU A 141 -11.97 -15.97 26.52
C GLU A 141 -13.11 -15.04 26.92
N GLY A 142 -14.28 -15.31 26.33
CA GLY A 142 -15.43 -14.44 26.37
C GLY A 142 -15.98 -14.19 27.78
N GLU A 143 -16.46 -12.96 27.94
CA GLU A 143 -17.60 -12.65 28.78
C GLU A 143 -18.78 -13.53 28.30
N LYS A 144 -18.90 -14.70 28.94
CA LYS A 144 -20.09 -15.56 28.87
C LYS A 144 -21.21 -14.86 29.62
N ASP A 145 -22.20 -14.36 28.90
CA ASP A 145 -23.61 -14.44 29.27
C ASP A 145 -24.47 -13.99 28.09
N THR A 146 -24.53 -14.84 27.06
CA THR A 146 -25.68 -14.91 26.15
C THR A 146 -26.04 -16.38 25.93
N PRO A 147 -27.34 -16.74 25.98
CA PRO A 147 -27.76 -18.13 26.01
C PRO A 147 -27.58 -18.82 24.66
N LEU A 148 -26.82 -19.92 24.74
CA LEU A 148 -26.87 -21.18 23.99
C LEU A 148 -27.77 -21.19 22.72
N VAL A 149 -27.13 -21.01 21.57
CA VAL A 149 -27.58 -21.61 20.30
C VAL A 149 -26.43 -22.47 19.80
N ASP A 150 -26.67 -23.78 19.75
CA ASP A 150 -25.72 -24.79 19.32
C ASP A 150 -25.29 -24.58 17.86
N ALA A 151 -24.00 -24.34 17.62
CA ALA A 151 -23.40 -24.47 16.29
C ALA A 151 -21.89 -24.79 16.38
N ASP A 152 -21.50 -25.76 15.55
CA ASP A 152 -20.21 -26.43 15.42
C ASP A 152 -18.95 -25.56 15.56
N HIS A 153 -18.03 -26.04 16.39
CA HIS A 153 -16.67 -25.50 16.51
C HIS A 153 -15.73 -26.16 15.50
N THR A 154 -15.58 -25.56 14.32
CA THR A 154 -14.36 -25.63 13.51
C THR A 154 -14.29 -24.37 12.64
N ALA A 155 -13.10 -23.76 12.54
CA ALA A 155 -12.76 -22.57 11.73
C ALA A 155 -12.91 -21.19 12.41
N VAL A 156 -11.94 -20.86 13.28
CA VAL A 156 -11.48 -19.47 13.42
C VAL A 156 -10.40 -19.27 12.36
N VAL A 157 -10.79 -18.81 11.16
CA VAL A 157 -10.00 -18.00 10.19
C VAL A 157 -10.70 -17.91 8.81
N GLU A 158 -11.70 -18.73 8.47
CA GLU A 158 -12.36 -18.65 7.13
C GLU A 158 -13.76 -18.00 7.09
N THR A 159 -14.41 -17.74 8.23
CA THR A 159 -15.83 -17.39 8.24
C THR A 159 -16.11 -15.88 8.20
N VAL A 160 -15.65 -15.17 7.16
CA VAL A 160 -16.11 -13.78 6.88
C VAL A 160 -16.40 -13.54 5.39
N VAL A 161 -16.28 -14.54 4.51
CA VAL A 161 -16.46 -14.33 3.06
C VAL A 161 -17.87 -14.70 2.55
N GLU A 162 -18.66 -15.52 3.25
CA GLU A 162 -19.99 -15.90 2.74
C GLU A 162 -21.17 -15.05 3.23
N THR A 163 -21.07 -14.35 4.37
CA THR A 163 -22.22 -13.66 4.98
C THR A 163 -22.58 -12.29 4.36
N VAL A 164 -21.87 -11.85 3.32
CA VAL A 164 -22.15 -10.55 2.65
C VAL A 164 -22.82 -10.74 1.27
N VAL A 165 -22.91 -11.97 0.75
CA VAL A 165 -23.59 -12.22 -0.53
C VAL A 165 -25.10 -12.47 -0.36
N GLU A 166 -25.57 -12.91 0.81
CA GLU A 166 -27.02 -13.10 1.04
C GLU A 166 -27.79 -11.84 1.47
N ALA A 167 -27.11 -10.81 2.00
CA ALA A 167 -27.78 -9.61 2.51
C ALA A 167 -28.19 -8.56 1.45
N ILE A 168 -28.06 -8.88 0.15
CA ILE A 168 -28.51 -8.00 -0.97
C ILE A 168 -29.65 -8.68 -1.78
N ALA A 169 -30.01 -9.92 -1.48
CA ALA A 169 -31.09 -10.63 -2.18
C ALA A 169 -32.49 -10.42 -1.58
N GLU A 170 -32.61 -9.79 -0.41
CA GLU A 170 -33.86 -9.76 0.36
C GLU A 170 -34.49 -8.37 0.48
N THR A 171 -34.59 -7.62 -0.62
CA THR A 171 -35.56 -6.52 -0.77
C THR A 171 -36.00 -6.37 -2.22
N VAL A 172 -36.58 -7.42 -2.80
CA VAL A 172 -37.38 -7.29 -4.03
C VAL A 172 -38.78 -7.85 -3.74
N PRO A 173 -39.82 -7.00 -3.72
CA PRO A 173 -41.19 -7.48 -3.50
C PRO A 173 -41.66 -8.34 -4.69
N PRO A 174 -42.38 -9.45 -4.43
CA PRO A 174 -42.90 -10.33 -5.47
C PRO A 174 -44.20 -9.73 -6.05
N SER A 175 -44.08 -8.86 -7.04
CA SER A 175 -45.21 -8.52 -7.89
C SER A 175 -44.72 -8.09 -9.26
N LEU A 176 -44.59 -9.05 -10.18
CA LEU A 176 -44.88 -8.97 -11.61
C LEU A 176 -44.34 -10.23 -12.29
N ALA A 177 -45.09 -11.32 -12.16
CA ALA A 177 -45.01 -12.43 -13.08
C ALA A 177 -45.73 -12.03 -14.37
N VAL A 178 -44.97 -11.64 -15.40
CA VAL A 178 -45.42 -11.69 -16.80
C VAL A 178 -44.29 -12.30 -17.59
N GLY A 179 -44.59 -13.44 -18.20
CA GLY A 179 -43.62 -14.24 -18.93
C GLY A 179 -43.20 -13.57 -20.22
N GLU A 180 -41.90 -13.62 -20.49
CA GLU A 180 -41.36 -13.57 -21.83
C GLU A 180 -40.22 -14.58 -21.91
N THR A 181 -40.46 -15.65 -22.66
CA THR A 181 -39.50 -16.68 -23.04
C THR A 181 -38.45 -16.07 -23.96
N VAL A 182 -37.23 -15.92 -23.46
CA VAL A 182 -36.05 -15.59 -24.29
C VAL A 182 -35.37 -16.91 -24.70
N PRO A 183 -35.12 -17.16 -25.99
CA PRO A 183 -34.56 -18.42 -26.45
C PRO A 183 -33.06 -18.55 -26.12
N LEU A 184 -32.67 -19.79 -25.81
CA LEU A 184 -31.29 -20.25 -25.67
C LEU A 184 -30.47 -19.88 -26.91
N PHE A 185 -29.40 -19.12 -26.72
CA PHE A 185 -28.32 -19.01 -27.69
C PHE A 185 -27.44 -20.25 -27.59
N THR A 186 -27.53 -21.13 -28.59
CA THR A 186 -26.60 -22.24 -28.81
C THR A 186 -25.29 -21.71 -29.39
N SER A 187 -24.18 -21.98 -28.71
CA SER A 187 -22.83 -21.72 -29.18
C SER A 187 -22.32 -22.92 -30.00
N GLU A 188 -22.56 -22.92 -31.31
CA GLU A 188 -21.84 -23.76 -32.27
C GLU A 188 -21.62 -23.00 -33.58
N LEU A 189 -20.51 -23.34 -34.26
CA LEU A 189 -20.08 -22.94 -35.60
C LEU A 189 -19.40 -21.57 -35.77
N PHE A 190 -18.08 -21.57 -35.57
CA PHE A 190 -17.17 -20.79 -36.43
C PHE A 190 -16.05 -21.72 -36.91
N SER A 191 -16.33 -22.43 -38.00
CA SER A 191 -15.34 -23.01 -38.90
C SER A 191 -15.35 -22.16 -40.17
N GLY A 192 -14.22 -21.52 -40.45
CA GLY A 192 -14.00 -20.68 -41.62
C GLY A 192 -12.52 -20.62 -41.95
N GLU A 193 -12.08 -21.56 -42.77
CA GLU A 193 -10.78 -21.61 -43.42
C GLU A 193 -10.62 -20.53 -44.50
N LEU A 194 -9.35 -20.33 -44.90
CA LEU A 194 -8.85 -19.71 -46.13
C LEU A 194 -9.00 -18.19 -46.28
N PHE A 195 -7.89 -17.47 -46.24
CA PHE A 195 -7.38 -16.76 -47.42
C PHE A 195 -5.85 -16.65 -47.38
N ALA A 196 -5.27 -16.90 -48.55
CA ALA A 196 -3.84 -16.96 -48.83
C ALA A 196 -3.22 -15.58 -49.08
N ASP A 197 -1.89 -15.57 -48.96
CA ASP A 197 -0.92 -14.79 -49.73
C ASP A 197 -1.18 -13.30 -49.98
N GLU A 198 -0.36 -12.44 -49.33
CA GLU A 198 0.33 -11.42 -50.11
C GLU A 198 1.68 -11.03 -49.49
N LYS A 199 2.75 -11.42 -50.20
CA LYS A 199 4.12 -10.94 -50.00
C LYS A 199 4.20 -9.48 -50.44
N THR A 200 4.73 -8.59 -49.60
CA THR A 200 5.37 -7.37 -50.10
C THR A 200 6.71 -7.08 -49.43
N HIS A 201 7.61 -6.68 -50.32
CA HIS A 201 9.06 -6.53 -50.28
C HIS A 201 9.68 -5.60 -49.22
N LEU A 202 10.88 -5.99 -48.81
CA LEU A 202 12.13 -5.21 -48.72
C LEU A 202 12.01 -3.66 -48.75
N THR A 203 12.59 -3.01 -47.74
CA THR A 203 13.69 -2.05 -47.98
C THR A 203 14.53 -1.85 -46.72
N THR A 204 15.72 -2.44 -46.74
CA THR A 204 16.87 -2.04 -45.93
C THR A 204 17.32 -0.62 -46.27
N LYS A 205 17.45 0.26 -45.27
CA LYS A 205 18.33 1.44 -45.35
C LYS A 205 19.39 1.38 -44.26
N LYS A 206 20.58 0.92 -44.67
CA LYS A 206 21.87 1.32 -44.10
C LYS A 206 21.98 2.85 -44.21
N SER A 207 22.33 3.51 -43.13
CA SER A 207 23.10 4.75 -43.21
C SER A 207 24.25 4.67 -42.21
N VAL A 208 25.44 4.63 -42.80
CA VAL A 208 26.73 4.83 -42.17
C VAL A 208 26.91 6.34 -42.11
N SER A 209 27.27 6.90 -40.95
CA SER A 209 28.00 8.15 -40.91
C SER A 209 29.01 8.13 -39.78
N SER A 210 30.25 8.15 -40.23
CA SER A 210 31.52 8.27 -39.53
C SER A 210 31.80 9.70 -39.06
N ASN A 211 32.79 9.80 -38.17
CA ASN A 211 33.62 10.96 -37.83
C ASN A 211 33.03 12.01 -36.87
N ALA A 212 33.62 12.14 -35.68
CA ALA A 212 34.77 13.03 -35.49
C ALA A 212 35.31 12.94 -34.06
N LYS A 213 36.59 12.58 -33.99
CA LYS A 213 37.48 12.63 -32.83
C LYS A 213 38.02 14.06 -32.74
N VAL A 214 37.71 14.80 -31.67
CA VAL A 214 38.44 16.03 -31.33
C VAL A 214 38.87 15.97 -29.88
N ASN A 215 40.15 15.65 -29.70
CA ASN A 215 40.94 16.00 -28.53
C ASN A 215 41.09 17.52 -28.48
N ARG A 216 40.78 18.16 -27.35
CA ARG A 216 41.49 19.36 -26.89
C ARG A 216 41.61 19.37 -25.37
N SER A 217 42.80 19.00 -24.93
CA SER A 217 43.42 19.42 -23.68
C SER A 217 44.01 20.83 -23.85
N SER A 218 43.73 21.71 -22.89
CA SER A 218 44.53 22.88 -22.47
C SER A 218 43.76 23.49 -21.29
N SER A 219 44.19 23.42 -20.03
CA SER A 219 45.38 24.00 -19.38
C SER A 219 45.59 25.47 -19.71
N THR A 220 44.96 26.35 -18.92
CA THR A 220 45.51 27.66 -18.55
C THR A 220 44.92 28.05 -17.19
N SER A 221 45.77 28.04 -16.16
CA SER A 221 45.51 28.77 -14.93
C SER A 221 45.64 30.26 -15.21
N ASN A 222 44.73 31.07 -14.68
CA ASN A 222 45.05 32.40 -14.19
C ASN A 222 44.01 32.86 -13.17
N HIS A 223 44.52 33.36 -12.04
CA HIS A 223 43.79 34.09 -11.02
C HIS A 223 43.04 35.29 -11.63
N ASN A 224 41.79 35.51 -11.23
CA ASN A 224 41.43 36.82 -10.68
C ASN A 224 40.15 36.79 -9.83
N VAL A 225 40.15 37.73 -8.91
CA VAL A 225 39.32 37.88 -7.72
C VAL A 225 38.05 38.70 -8.02
N ARG A 226 36.97 38.43 -7.25
CA ARG A 226 35.72 39.20 -7.05
C ARG A 226 34.67 39.17 -8.19
N HIS A 227 33.51 38.56 -7.92
CA HIS A 227 32.30 39.29 -7.54
C HIS A 227 31.16 38.32 -7.16
N THR A 228 30.42 38.71 -6.13
CA THR A 228 29.17 38.14 -5.64
C THR A 228 28.11 38.09 -6.75
N GLY A 229 27.57 36.90 -7.03
CA GLY A 229 26.43 36.73 -7.95
C GLY A 229 25.78 35.37 -7.71
N ILE A 230 24.61 35.39 -7.08
CA ILE A 230 23.73 34.24 -6.89
C ILE A 230 23.21 33.82 -8.27
N PRO A 231 23.40 32.57 -8.73
CA PRO A 231 22.84 32.12 -9.99
C PRO A 231 21.31 31.94 -9.84
N GLU A 232 20.55 32.76 -10.56
CA GLU A 232 19.12 32.55 -10.81
C GLU A 232 18.91 31.14 -11.39
N GLN A 233 18.16 30.32 -10.67
CA GLN A 233 17.69 29.03 -11.18
C GLN A 233 16.73 29.27 -12.34
N GLY A 234 17.05 28.64 -13.47
CA GLY A 234 16.20 28.60 -14.65
C GLY A 234 14.80 28.07 -14.31
N TYR A 235 13.80 28.89 -14.62
CA TYR A 235 12.39 28.54 -14.60
C TYR A 235 12.12 27.40 -15.59
N LEU A 236 11.63 26.26 -15.08
CA LEU A 236 10.96 25.24 -15.88
C LEU A 236 9.59 25.80 -16.33
N PRO A 237 9.32 25.94 -17.64
CA PRO A 237 8.01 26.34 -18.12
C PRO A 237 7.08 25.12 -18.06
N GLY A 238 6.06 25.13 -17.19
CA GLY A 238 4.99 24.12 -17.25
C GLY A 238 4.21 23.84 -15.98
N LEU A 239 4.68 24.26 -14.80
CA LEU A 239 3.91 24.12 -13.56
C LEU A 239 3.25 25.46 -13.23
N GLY A 240 1.92 25.51 -13.40
CA GLY A 240 1.10 26.66 -13.06
C GLY A 240 1.43 27.15 -11.66
N LYS A 241 1.63 28.46 -11.52
CA LYS A 241 1.97 29.12 -10.25
C LYS A 241 1.01 28.62 -9.15
N PRO A 242 1.50 28.09 -8.01
CA PRO A 242 0.63 27.83 -6.89
C PRO A 242 -0.04 29.15 -6.50
N LYS A 243 -1.38 29.16 -6.49
CA LYS A 243 -2.17 30.34 -6.13
C LYS A 243 -1.65 30.86 -4.78
N ARG A 244 -1.32 32.16 -4.72
CA ARG A 244 -0.87 32.88 -3.50
C ARG A 244 -1.70 32.56 -2.25
N GLU A 245 -2.95 32.18 -2.44
CA GLU A 245 -3.89 31.65 -1.45
C GLU A 245 -3.36 30.44 -0.66
N PHE A 246 -2.67 29.50 -1.32
CA PHE A 246 -2.23 28.25 -0.68
C PHE A 246 -1.07 28.48 0.31
N ILE A 247 -0.16 29.40 0.00
CA ILE A 247 0.95 29.79 0.87
C ILE A 247 0.42 30.53 2.10
N LYS A 248 -0.57 31.42 1.93
CA LYS A 248 -1.20 32.12 3.06
C LYS A 248 -1.92 31.16 4.00
N ARG A 249 -2.61 30.15 3.47
CA ARG A 249 -3.36 29.17 4.26
C ARG A 249 -2.46 28.23 5.07
N THR A 250 -1.30 27.86 4.51
CA THR A 250 -0.32 27.02 5.22
C THR A 250 0.46 27.78 6.30
N GLN A 251 0.68 29.08 6.15
CA GLN A 251 1.26 29.91 7.21
C GLN A 251 0.29 30.12 8.38
N ALA A 252 -0.99 30.40 8.10
CA ALA A 252 -2.00 30.59 9.15
C ALA A 252 -2.18 29.34 10.05
N ILE A 253 -2.21 28.14 9.46
CA ILE A 253 -2.31 26.88 10.22
C ILE A 253 -1.09 26.67 11.12
N ARG A 254 0.10 27.10 10.68
CA ARG A 254 1.33 26.94 11.46
C ARG A 254 1.39 27.88 12.67
N GLU A 255 0.88 29.09 12.53
CA GLU A 255 0.78 30.06 13.64
C GLU A 255 -0.29 29.63 14.66
N GLU A 256 -1.43 29.12 14.20
CA GLU A 256 -2.50 28.63 15.08
C GLU A 256 -2.06 27.40 15.90
N GLN A 257 -1.27 26.49 15.30
CA GLN A 257 -0.71 25.37 16.05
C GLN A 257 0.37 25.78 17.05
N LEU A 258 1.18 26.80 16.76
CA LEU A 258 2.18 27.29 17.73
C LEU A 258 1.51 27.93 18.96
N ASP A 259 0.36 28.57 18.79
CA ASP A 259 -0.36 29.23 19.89
C ASP A 259 -1.09 28.20 20.79
N MET A 260 -1.53 27.07 20.24
CA MET A 260 -2.16 25.99 21.02
C MET A 260 -1.18 25.20 21.90
N PHE A 261 0.11 25.09 21.51
CA PHE A 261 1.11 24.31 22.25
C PHE A 261 2.03 25.19 23.13
N GLY A 262 1.76 26.49 23.23
CA GLY A 262 2.62 27.49 23.89
C GLY A 262 2.17 27.97 25.28
N LYS A 263 1.31 27.25 26.01
CA LYS A 263 0.93 27.58 27.39
C LYS A 263 1.06 26.39 28.33
#